data_AF-A0A9E3EHR6-F1
#
_entry.id   AF-A0A9E3EHR6-F1
#
_cell.length_a   1.000
_cell.length_b   1.000
_cell.length_c   1.000
_cell.angle_alpha   90.00
_cell.angle_beta   90.00
_cell.angle_gamma   90.00
#
_symmetry.space_group_name_H-M   'P 1'
#
loop_
_entity.id
_entity.type
_entity.pdbx_description
1 polymer ?
#
loop_
_entity_poly.entity_id
_entity_poly.type
_entity_poly.pdbx_seq_one_letter_code
_entity_poly.pdbx_strand_id
1 'polypeptide(L)' 'MNPTFSNLTTSIFEVMSRLAREHQAVNLGQGFPDDPGPEDVRRKAAEAVISGWNQYPPMMGIPELRQAVAAHYAHHHG' A
#
# COMPACT_ATOMS: atom_id res chain seq x y z
N MET A 1 -27.91 -0.35 -10.33
CA MET A 1 -26.57 -0.87 -10.00
C MET A 1 -25.96 -1.41 -11.29
N ASN A 2 -24.66 -1.19 -11.56
CA ASN A 2 -24.02 -1.71 -12.77
C ASN A 2 -24.06 -3.26 -12.76
N PRO A 3 -24.58 -3.94 -13.80
CA PRO A 3 -24.75 -5.40 -13.81
C PRO A 3 -23.45 -6.20 -13.64
N THR A 4 -22.32 -5.63 -14.03
CA THR A 4 -21.00 -6.27 -13.90
C THR A 4 -20.58 -6.37 -12.44
N PHE A 5 -20.94 -5.39 -11.60
CA PHE A 5 -20.52 -5.33 -10.20
C PHE A 5 -21.59 -5.80 -9.23
N SER A 6 -22.84 -5.95 -9.67
CA SER A 6 -23.99 -6.23 -8.79
C SER A 6 -23.93 -7.59 -8.10
N ASN A 7 -23.15 -8.53 -8.64
CA ASN A 7 -23.04 -9.90 -8.12
C ASN A 7 -21.72 -10.15 -7.39
N LEU A 8 -20.88 -9.12 -7.19
CA LEU A 8 -19.65 -9.26 -6.40
C LEU A 8 -20.02 -9.42 -4.93
N THR A 9 -19.55 -10.51 -4.33
CA THR A 9 -19.74 -10.81 -2.91
C THR A 9 -18.55 -10.32 -2.09
N THR A 10 -18.70 -10.31 -0.76
CA THR A 10 -17.61 -10.04 0.17
C THR A 10 -16.41 -10.95 -0.09
N SER A 11 -15.21 -10.38 -0.15
CA SER A 11 -13.99 -11.16 -0.39
C SER A 11 -13.68 -12.11 0.78
N ILE A 12 -13.04 -13.24 0.49
CA ILE A 12 -12.62 -14.18 1.54
C ILE A 12 -11.66 -13.54 2.55
N PHE A 13 -10.81 -12.60 2.11
CA PHE A 13 -9.89 -11.86 3.00
C PHE A 13 -10.63 -11.04 4.03
N GLU A 14 -11.73 -10.39 3.65
CA GLU A 14 -12.58 -9.62 4.55
C GLU A 14 -13.33 -10.53 5.53
N VAL A 15 -13.91 -11.64 5.03
CA VAL A 15 -14.60 -12.63 5.87
C VAL A 15 -13.66 -13.19 6.94
N MET A 16 -12.47 -13.64 6.53
CA MET A 16 -11.50 -14.25 7.45
C MET A 16 -10.91 -13.23 8.44
N SER A 17 -10.59 -12.01 7.99
CA SER A 17 -10.08 -10.96 8.88
C SER A 17 -11.11 -10.52 9.91
N ARG A 18 -12.41 -10.52 9.55
CA ARG A 18 -13.50 -10.26 10.49
C ARG A 18 -13.61 -11.39 11.53
N LEU A 19 -13.68 -12.64 11.08
CA LEU A 19 -13.79 -13.80 11.99
C LEU A 19 -12.59 -13.90 12.94
N ALA A 20 -11.38 -13.63 12.47
CA ALA A 20 -10.19 -13.62 13.33
C ALA A 20 -10.31 -12.60 14.47
N ARG A 21 -10.83 -11.40 14.19
CA ARG A 21 -11.09 -10.37 15.23
C ARG A 21 -12.21 -10.79 16.19
N GLU A 22 -13.32 -11.31 15.66
CA GLU A 22 -14.47 -11.75 16.47
C GLU A 22 -14.09 -12.88 17.45
N HIS A 23 -13.20 -13.78 17.03
CA HIS A 23 -12.75 -14.91 17.84
C HIS A 23 -11.43 -14.67 18.58
N GLN A 24 -10.88 -13.44 18.53
CA GLN A 24 -9.57 -13.11 19.11
C GLN A 24 -8.46 -14.08 18.66
N ALA A 25 -8.54 -14.58 17.43
CA ALA A 25 -7.57 -15.49 16.86
C ALA A 25 -6.34 -14.72 16.34
N VAL A 26 -5.17 -15.34 16.43
CA VAL A 26 -3.97 -14.85 15.73
C VAL A 26 -4.18 -14.99 14.22
N ASN A 27 -4.10 -13.88 13.49
CA ASN A 27 -4.35 -13.87 12.06
C ASN A 27 -3.07 -14.11 11.25
N LEU A 28 -2.74 -15.37 11.00
CA LEU A 28 -1.61 -15.75 10.12
C LEU A 28 -1.97 -15.71 8.62
N GLY A 29 -3.19 -15.28 8.27
CA GLY A 29 -3.67 -15.17 6.89
C GLY A 29 -3.58 -13.76 6.31
N GLN A 30 -3.19 -12.75 7.09
CA GLN A 30 -3.01 -11.38 6.61
C GLN A 30 -1.78 -11.27 5.71
N GLY A 31 -1.92 -10.53 4.60
CA GLY A 31 -0.86 -10.36 3.60
C GLY A 31 0.07 -9.17 3.85
N PHE A 32 0.04 -8.58 5.05
CA PHE A 32 0.87 -7.43 5.42
C PHE A 32 1.58 -7.67 6.76
N PRO A 33 2.80 -7.14 6.93
CA PRO A 33 3.56 -7.29 8.16
C PRO A 33 2.91 -6.53 9.32
N ASP A 34 3.09 -7.04 10.54
CA ASP A 34 2.69 -6.35 11.78
C ASP A 34 3.72 -5.26 12.20
N ASP A 35 4.90 -5.26 11.58
CA ASP A 35 5.96 -4.28 11.82
C ASP A 35 5.60 -2.92 11.20
N PRO A 36 5.91 -1.78 11.87
CA PRO A 36 5.61 -0.46 11.35
C PRO A 36 6.38 -0.10 10.07
N GLY A 37 7.32 -0.91 9.63
CA GLY A 37 8.13 -0.72 8.44
C GLY A 37 9.34 0.19 8.67
N PRO A 38 10.17 0.37 7.63
CA PRO A 38 11.44 1.11 7.72
C PRO A 38 11.26 2.55 8.23
N GLU A 39 11.99 2.92 9.28
CA GLU A 39 11.84 4.23 9.93
C GLU A 39 12.18 5.40 8.99
N ASP A 40 13.22 5.24 8.18
CA ASP A 40 13.67 6.24 7.20
C ASP A 40 12.57 6.59 6.19
N VAL A 41 11.84 5.58 5.70
CA VAL A 41 10.68 5.77 4.81
C VAL A 41 9.57 6.53 5.53
N ARG A 42 9.23 6.14 6.77
CA ARG A 42 8.19 6.84 7.55
C ARG A 42 8.57 8.30 7.82
N ARG A 43 9.83 8.57 8.14
CA ARG A 43 10.33 9.94 8.37
C ARG A 43 10.25 10.79 7.11
N LYS A 44 10.63 10.24 5.95
CA LYS A 44 10.53 10.95 4.67
C LYS A 44 9.09 11.22 4.25
N ALA A 45 8.18 10.28 4.50
CA ALA A 45 6.76 10.51 4.29
C ALA A 45 6.22 11.63 5.20
N ALA A 46 6.57 11.62 6.49
CA ALA A 46 6.16 12.66 7.43
C ALA A 46 6.69 14.06 7.02
N GLU A 47 7.97 14.15 6.63
CA GLU A 47 8.58 15.37 6.10
C GLU A 47 7.83 15.86 4.85
N ALA A 48 7.56 14.99 3.88
CA ALA A 48 6.87 15.34 2.64
C ALA A 48 5.45 15.88 2.89
N VAL A 49 4.73 15.37 3.91
CA VAL A 49 3.40 15.88 4.28
C VAL A 49 3.48 17.27 4.90
N ILE A 50 4.46 17.50 5.79
CA ILE A 50 4.56 18.75 6.57
C ILE A 50 5.13 19.89 5.72
N SER A 51 6.21 19.64 4.98
CA SER A 51 6.98 20.66 4.26
C SER A 51 6.94 20.53 2.74
N GLY A 52 6.32 19.47 2.22
CA GLY A 52 6.26 19.21 0.79
C GLY A 52 5.02 19.78 0.11
N TRP A 53 4.78 19.29 -1.11
CA TRP A 53 3.69 19.72 -1.97
C TRP A 53 2.48 18.81 -1.78
N ASN A 54 1.41 19.35 -1.22
CA ASN A 54 0.16 18.61 -0.98
C ASN A 54 -0.84 18.72 -2.14
N GLN A 55 -0.33 18.94 -3.36
CA GLN A 55 -1.14 19.04 -4.59
C GLN A 55 -0.92 17.82 -5.47
N TYR A 56 -1.76 17.69 -6.50
CA TYR A 56 -1.69 16.54 -7.40
C TYR A 56 -0.28 16.38 -8.01
N PRO A 57 0.32 15.18 -7.91
CA PRO A 57 1.51 14.87 -8.67
C PRO A 57 1.17 14.74 -10.16
N PRO A 58 2.19 14.73 -11.05
CA PRO A 58 2.00 14.39 -12.45
C PRO A 58 1.34 13.01 -12.60
N MET A 59 0.49 12.83 -13.63
CA MET A 59 -0.20 11.56 -13.91
C MET A 59 0.76 10.36 -13.98
N MET A 60 1.94 10.56 -14.58
CA MET A 60 2.95 9.50 -14.72
C MET A 60 3.75 9.24 -13.44
N GLY A 61 3.55 10.02 -12.38
CA GLY A 61 4.40 10.06 -11.18
C GLY A 61 5.49 11.13 -11.27
N ILE A 62 5.96 11.57 -10.09
CA ILE A 62 7.01 12.58 -9.97
C ILE A 62 8.32 12.10 -10.63
N PRO A 63 9.07 12.96 -11.34
CA PRO A 63 10.30 12.58 -12.03
C PRO A 63 11.30 11.84 -11.14
N GLU A 64 11.46 12.29 -9.89
CA GLU A 64 12.40 11.75 -8.91
C GLU A 64 12.07 10.29 -8.57
N LEU A 65 10.79 9.98 -8.35
CA LEU A 65 10.32 8.63 -8.08
C LEU A 65 10.53 7.72 -9.30
N ARG A 66 10.18 8.20 -10.50
CA ARG A 66 10.37 7.43 -11.74
C ARG A 66 11.83 7.10 -11.99
N GLN A 67 12.73 8.05 -11.76
CA GLN A 67 14.17 7.84 -11.89
C GLN A 67 14.71 6.87 -10.83
N ALA A 68 14.28 7.02 -9.57
CA ALA A 68 14.68 6.12 -8.49
C ALA A 68 14.25 4.67 -8.77
N VAL A 69 13.02 4.46 -9.26
CA VAL A 69 12.52 3.15 -9.68
C VAL A 69 13.35 2.61 -10.85
N ALA A 70 13.57 3.40 -11.90
CA ALA A 70 14.38 2.96 -13.05
C ALA A 70 15.81 2.57 -12.63
N ALA A 71 16.45 3.35 -11.76
CA ALA A 71 17.78 3.05 -11.23
C ALA A 71 17.79 1.78 -10.38
N HIS A 72 16.76 1.57 -9.54
CA HIS A 72 16.61 0.35 -8.76
C HIS A 72 16.49 -0.88 -9.67
N TYR A 73 15.65 -0.81 -10.70
CA TYR A 73 15.48 -1.90 -11.65
C TYR A 73 16.77 -2.16 -12.44
N ALA A 74 17.45 -1.13 -12.95
CA ALA A 74 18.73 -1.29 -13.63
C ALA A 74 19.79 -1.96 -12.74
N HIS A 75 19.80 -1.64 -11.44
CA HIS A 75 20.73 -2.22 -10.48
C HIS A 75 20.45 -3.71 -10.20
N HIS A 76 19.18 -4.11 -10.07
CA HIS A 76 18.80 -5.46 -9.65
C HIS A 76 18.45 -6.40 -10.82
N HIS A 77 18.14 -5.85 -11.99
CA HIS A 77 17.56 -6.59 -13.12
C HIS A 77 18.24 -6.31 -14.48
N GLY A 78 19.19 -5.38 -14.57
CA GLY A 78 19.91 -5.03 -15.81
C GLY A 78 19.12 -4.12 -16.76
#